data_AF-A0A1J5AY97-F1
#
_entry.id   AF-A0A1J5AY97-F1
#
_cell.length_a   1.000
_cell.length_b   1.000
_cell.length_c   1.000
_cell.angle_alpha   90.00
_cell.angle_beta   90.00
_cell.angle_gamma   90.00
#
_symmetry.space_group_name_H-M   'P 1'
#
loop_
_entity.id
_entity.type
_entity.pdbx_description
1 polymer ?
#
loop_
_entity_poly.entity_id
_entity_poly.type
_entity_poly.pdbx_seq_one_letter_code
_entity_poly.pdbx_strand_id
1 'polypeptide(L)'
;MKKPLKLPRFKNEDDERDFWSKIDLTDYFEPKDFVPVSFPNLKPTTRAISIRLPEYLIDRLKEKANAISIPYQSLIKSYLKQAAFAN
;
A
#
# COMPACT_ATOMS: atom_id res chain seq x y z
N MET A 1 -9.58 -29.03 5.53
CA MET A 1 -8.16 -29.19 5.15
C MET A 1 -7.94 -30.57 4.56
N LYS A 2 -7.28 -30.69 3.40
CA LYS A 2 -7.07 -31.98 2.68
C LYS A 2 -5.84 -32.75 3.15
N LYS A 3 -4.75 -32.05 3.48
CA LYS A 3 -3.46 -32.63 3.91
C LYS A 3 -2.78 -31.74 4.96
N PRO A 4 -2.09 -32.31 5.98
CA PRO A 4 -1.37 -31.52 6.96
C PRO A 4 -0.10 -30.91 6.34
N LEU A 5 -0.05 -29.58 6.26
CA LEU A 5 1.12 -28.84 5.81
C LEU A 5 2.18 -28.80 6.91
N LYS A 6 3.35 -29.40 6.67
CA LYS A 6 4.50 -29.33 7.59
C LYS A 6 5.39 -28.16 7.19
N LEU A 7 5.30 -27.06 7.93
CA LEU A 7 6.16 -25.88 7.73
C LEU A 7 7.55 -26.13 8.36
N PRO A 8 8.65 -26.02 7.59
CA PRO A 8 9.99 -26.04 8.16
C PRO A 8 10.27 -24.75 8.95
N ARG A 9 11.24 -24.77 9.87
CA ARG A 9 11.72 -23.54 10.52
C ARG A 9 12.60 -22.77 9.55
N PHE A 10 12.10 -21.65 9.02
CA PHE A 10 12.86 -20.76 8.16
C PHE A 10 13.83 -19.91 8.98
N LYS A 11 15.00 -19.64 8.39
CA LYS A 11 16.04 -18.79 9.00
C LYS A 11 15.95 -17.35 8.53
N ASN A 12 15.40 -17.10 7.33
CA ASN A 12 15.29 -15.80 6.69
C ASN A 12 13.97 -15.69 5.91
N GLU A 13 13.52 -14.45 5.65
CA GLU A 13 12.29 -14.14 4.89
C GLU A 13 12.39 -14.58 3.42
N ASP A 14 13.59 -14.47 2.83
CA ASP A 14 13.81 -14.88 1.44
C ASP A 14 13.58 -16.39 1.24
N ASP A 15 14.06 -17.23 2.17
CA ASP A 15 13.87 -18.68 2.14
C ASP A 15 12.38 -19.06 2.28
N GLU A 16 11.64 -18.28 3.08
CA GLU A 16 10.20 -18.43 3.24
C GLU A 16 9.46 -18.08 1.95
N ARG A 17 9.81 -16.95 1.31
CA ARG A 17 9.23 -16.51 0.04
C ARG A 17 9.44 -17.54 -1.07
N ASP A 18 10.65 -18.10 -1.17
CA ASP A 18 10.98 -19.13 -2.15
C ASP A 18 10.19 -20.42 -1.91
N PHE A 19 9.97 -20.80 -0.65
CA PHE A 19 9.13 -21.95 -0.29
C PHE A 19 7.67 -21.73 -0.70
N TRP A 20 7.10 -20.58 -0.37
CA TRP A 20 5.71 -20.24 -0.73
C TRP A 20 5.51 -20.10 -2.24
N SER A 21 6.52 -19.67 -2.99
CA SER A 21 6.44 -19.58 -4.45
C SER A 21 6.32 -20.93 -5.16
N LYS A 22 6.83 -22.00 -4.53
CA LYS A 22 6.89 -23.35 -5.10
C LYS A 22 5.71 -24.23 -4.69
N ILE A 23 4.96 -23.84 -3.67
CA ILE A 23 3.86 -24.65 -3.12
C ILE A 23 2.52 -24.22 -3.71
N ASP A 24 1.75 -25.20 -4.19
CA ASP A 24 0.34 -24.97 -4.55
C ASP A 24 -0.55 -25.16 -3.33
N LEU A 25 -1.20 -24.08 -2.89
CA LEU A 25 -2.08 -24.06 -1.73
C LEU A 25 -3.38 -24.86 -1.97
N THR A 26 -3.74 -25.11 -3.23
CA THR A 26 -4.96 -25.82 -3.65
C THR A 26 -4.93 -27.30 -3.26
N ASP A 27 -3.73 -27.88 -3.10
CA ASP A 27 -3.53 -29.28 -2.72
C ASP A 27 -3.73 -29.52 -1.21
N TYR A 28 -3.66 -28.47 -0.39
CA TYR A 28 -3.67 -28.55 1.06
C TYR A 28 -4.95 -27.96 1.68
N PHE A 29 -5.51 -26.90 1.08
CA PHE A 29 -6.65 -26.15 1.61
C PHE A 29 -7.92 -26.33 0.77
N GLU A 30 -9.08 -26.37 1.44
CA GLU A 30 -10.39 -26.32 0.80
C GLU A 30 -10.99 -24.92 0.93
N PRO A 31 -11.87 -24.47 0.01
CA PRO A 31 -12.55 -23.17 0.11
C PRO A 31 -13.24 -22.90 1.46
N LYS A 32 -13.64 -23.97 2.17
CA LYS A 32 -14.26 -23.90 3.51
C LYS A 32 -13.28 -23.62 4.65
N ASP A 33 -11.97 -23.79 4.42
CA ASP A 33 -10.91 -23.54 5.40
C ASP A 33 -10.48 -22.06 5.42
N PHE A 34 -10.87 -21.27 4.41
CA PHE A 34 -10.50 -19.86 4.31
C PHE A 34 -11.42 -19.01 5.18
N VAL A 35 -10.82 -18.23 6.08
CA VAL A 35 -11.54 -17.24 6.90
C VAL A 35 -11.46 -15.88 6.20
N PRO A 36 -12.57 -15.13 6.08
CA PRO A 36 -12.51 -13.75 5.63
C PRO A 36 -11.71 -12.92 6.64
N VAL A 37 -10.47 -12.62 6.28
CA VAL A 37 -9.59 -11.74 7.05
C VAL A 37 -9.76 -10.31 6.57
N SER A 38 -10.16 -9.42 7.47
CA SER A 38 -10.05 -7.98 7.24
C SER A 38 -8.65 -7.56 7.68
N PHE A 39 -7.93 -6.80 6.85
CA PHE A 39 -6.65 -6.20 7.20
C PHE A 39 -6.83 -4.72 7.53
N PRO A 40 -7.44 -4.35 8.68
CA PRO A 40 -7.70 -2.96 9.04
C PRO A 40 -6.42 -2.12 9.18
N ASN A 41 -5.29 -2.79 9.45
CA ASN A 41 -3.97 -2.16 9.65
C ASN A 41 -3.14 -2.02 8.37
N LEU A 42 -3.62 -2.50 7.22
CA LEU A 42 -3.05 -2.15 5.90
C LEU A 42 -3.50 -0.76 5.42
N LYS A 43 -4.02 0.08 6.32
CA LYS A 43 -4.37 1.47 6.02
C LYS A 43 -3.08 2.21 5.64
N PRO A 44 -2.98 2.86 4.48
CA PRO A 44 -1.82 3.67 4.14
C PRO A 44 -1.63 4.72 5.24
N THR A 45 -0.58 4.54 6.05
CA THR A 45 -0.29 5.42 7.18
C THR A 45 0.18 6.77 6.65
N THR A 46 -0.49 7.85 7.05
CA THR A 46 -0.07 9.21 6.71
C THR A 46 0.95 9.71 7.73
N ARG A 47 2.14 10.12 7.26
CA ARG A 47 3.13 10.80 8.09
C ARG A 47 3.13 12.29 7.78
N ALA A 48 3.06 13.13 8.82
CA ALA A 48 3.21 14.57 8.66
C ALA A 48 4.69 14.90 8.34
N ILE A 49 4.89 15.72 7.30
CA ILE A 49 6.21 16.22 6.90
C ILE A 49 6.15 17.74 6.73
N SER A 50 7.19 18.43 7.15
CA SER A 50 7.35 19.88 6.95
C SER A 50 8.16 20.12 5.68
N ILE A 51 7.62 20.88 4.73
CA ILE A 51 8.28 21.24 3.47
C ILE A 51 8.26 22.76 3.33
N ARG A 52 9.38 23.36 2.89
CA ARG A 52 9.44 24.77 2.52
C ARG A 52 9.18 24.91 1.02
N LEU A 53 8.26 25.81 0.67
CA LEU A 53 7.92 26.16 -0.71
C LEU A 53 8.02 27.68 -0.89
N PRO A 54 8.38 28.18 -2.07
CA PRO A 54 8.31 29.61 -2.38
C PRO A 54 6.87 30.14 -2.24
N GLU A 55 6.72 31.37 -1.75
CA GLU A 55 5.42 31.99 -1.50
C GLU A 55 4.55 32.07 -2.76
N TYR A 56 5.13 32.52 -3.87
CA TYR A 56 4.43 32.61 -5.16
C TYR A 56 3.84 31.27 -5.62
N LEU A 57 4.49 30.14 -5.28
CA LEU A 57 4.03 28.81 -5.68
C LEU A 57 2.83 28.38 -4.84
N ILE A 58 2.84 28.72 -3.55
CA ILE A 58 1.71 28.45 -2.64
C ILE A 58 0.46 29.17 -3.13
N ASP A 59 0.59 30.43 -3.53
CA ASP A 59 -0.55 31.22 -4.01
C ASP A 59 -1.10 30.67 -5.32
N ARG A 60 -0.24 30.31 -6.27
CA ARG A 60 -0.67 29.63 -7.51
C ARG A 60 -1.36 28.29 -7.24
N LEU A 61 -0.89 27.52 -6.26
CA LEU A 61 -1.53 26.27 -5.86
C LEU A 61 -2.91 26.51 -5.26
N LYS A 62 -3.09 27.56 -4.45
CA LYS A 62 -4.40 27.95 -3.90
C LYS A 62 -5.37 28.37 -5.00
N GLU A 63 -4.92 29.21 -5.94
CA GLU A 63 -5.73 29.63 -7.11
C GLU A 63 -6.22 28.41 -7.90
N LYS A 64 -5.30 27.51 -8.28
CA LYS A 64 -5.64 26.30 -9.03
C LYS A 64 -6.59 25.39 -8.26
N ALA A 65 -6.34 25.18 -6.97
CA ALA A 65 -7.16 24.30 -6.15
C ALA A 65 -8.58 24.86 -5.98
N ASN A 66 -8.71 26.18 -5.82
CA ASN A 66 -10.01 26.85 -5.76
C ASN A 66 -10.78 26.72 -7.08
N ALA A 67 -10.11 26.84 -8.23
CA ALA A 67 -10.73 26.69 -9.55
C ALA A 67 -11.37 25.31 -9.77
N ILE A 68 -10.81 24.26 -9.16
CA ILE A 68 -11.35 22.89 -9.19
C ILE A 68 -12.10 22.50 -7.91
N SER A 69 -12.35 23.48 -7.02
CA SER A 69 -13.08 23.30 -5.75
C SER A 69 -12.51 22.22 -4.82
N ILE A 70 -11.18 22.11 -4.72
CA ILE A 70 -10.51 21.23 -3.76
C ILE A 70 -9.55 22.01 -2.85
N PRO A 71 -9.21 21.49 -1.66
CA PRO A 71 -8.16 22.06 -0.82
C PRO A 71 -6.78 22.00 -1.52
N TYR A 72 -5.98 23.06 -1.42
CA TYR A 72 -4.64 23.12 -2.02
C TYR A 72 -3.72 21.97 -1.54
N GLN A 73 -3.88 21.52 -0.29
CA GLN A 73 -3.14 20.38 0.27
C GLN A 73 -3.50 19.06 -0.43
N SER A 74 -4.76 18.89 -0.82
CA SER A 74 -5.21 17.74 -1.61
C SER A 74 -4.66 17.78 -3.03
N LEU A 75 -4.59 18.97 -3.63
CA LEU A 75 -3.96 19.17 -4.94
C LEU A 75 -2.47 18.80 -4.89
N ILE A 76 -1.74 19.25 -3.87
CA ILE A 76 -0.32 18.90 -3.65
C ILE A 76 -0.15 17.38 -3.56
N LYS A 77 -0.99 16.70 -2.78
CA LYS A 77 -0.95 15.23 -2.66
C LYS A 77 -1.17 14.53 -4.00
N SER A 78 -2.09 15.05 -4.83
CA SER A 78 -2.35 14.49 -6.16
C SER A 78 -1.14 14.61 -7.08
N TYR A 79 -0.49 15.78 -7.12
CA TYR A 79 0.72 15.98 -7.93
C TYR A 79 1.90 15.14 -7.45
N LEU A 80 2.11 15.02 -6.14
CA LEU A 80 3.15 14.15 -5.58
C LEU A 80 2.89 12.69 -5.92
N LYS A 81 1.63 12.24 -5.85
CA LYS A 81 1.24 10.89 -6.25
C LYS A 81 1.51 10.69 -7.74
N GLN A 82 1.11 11.62 -8.59
CA GLN A 82 1.36 11.53 -10.03
C GLN A 82 2.87 11.46 -10.32
N ALA A 83 3.68 12.30 -9.71
CA ALA A 83 5.13 12.29 -9.92
C ALA A 83 5.82 11.03 -9.38
N ALA A 84 5.36 10.47 -8.26
CA ALA A 84 5.97 9.28 -7.65
C ALA A 84 5.55 7.96 -8.31
N PHE A 85 4.34 7.90 -8.89
CA PHE A 85 3.76 6.68 -9.46
C PHE A 85 3.58 6.72 -10.98
N ALA A 86 3.99 7.80 -11.66
CA ALA A 86 4.07 7.81 -13.11
C ALA A 86 5.32 7.05 -13.57
N ASN A 87 5.19 5.73 -13.67
CA ASN A 87 5.97 4.84 -14.54
C ASN A 87 4.99 4.08 -15.43
#